data_AF-A0A7S2XAM8-F1
#
_entry.id   AF-A0A7S2XAM8-F1
#
_cell.length_a   1.000
_cell.length_b   1.000
_cell.length_c   1.000
_cell.angle_alpha   90.00
_cell.angle_beta   90.00
_cell.angle_gamma   90.00
#
_symmetry.space_group_name_H-M   'P 1'
#
loop_
_entity.id
_entity.type
_entity.pdbx_description
1 polymer ?
#
loop_
_entity_poly.entity_id
_entity_poly.type
_entity_poly.pdbx_seq_one_letter_code
_entity_poly.pdbx_strand_id
1 'polypeptide(L)'
;KGLMGVSSDVFAIGGYHKIPLMLMTALAAILALFVVGTTPVTQISIGAALGCLFVGQLHIALNDLLIEAKYSEKIQENPSINSDMVSFVWGGMMSMSFIAVGTVGIVISTLGARWVFAICCIPIFLGSIPVASNMMGDKQVSERECCHVDTSLLRKQGWDYTYLAILMTVLSLILA
;
A
#
# COMPACT_ATOMS: atom_id res chain seq x y z
N LYS A 1 8.86 -4.18 0.41
CA LYS A 1 7.68 -4.66 -0.34
C LYS A 1 7.63 -6.20 -0.42
N GLY A 2 8.71 -6.88 -0.84
CA GLY A 2 8.71 -8.35 -1.03
C GLY A 2 8.24 -9.20 0.16
N LEU A 3 8.72 -8.94 1.39
CA LEU A 3 8.30 -9.71 2.58
C LEU A 3 6.80 -9.61 2.86
N MET A 4 6.20 -8.46 2.54
CA MET A 4 4.80 -8.18 2.81
C MET A 4 3.86 -8.77 1.76
N GLY A 5 4.33 -8.94 0.52
CA GLY A 5 3.61 -9.68 -0.52
C GLY A 5 3.50 -11.16 -0.16
N VAL A 6 4.58 -11.74 0.35
CA VAL A 6 4.55 -13.13 0.86
C VAL A 6 3.57 -13.24 2.04
N SER A 7 3.57 -12.27 2.96
CA SER A 7 2.61 -12.28 4.08
C SER A 7 1.15 -12.10 3.63
N SER A 8 0.86 -11.24 2.65
CA SER A 8 -0.51 -11.06 2.16
C SER A 8 -1.05 -12.28 1.39
N ASP A 9 -0.15 -13.05 0.77
CA ASP A 9 -0.52 -14.26 0.05
C ASP A 9 -0.69 -15.46 1.00
N VAL A 10 -0.15 -15.40 2.23
CA VAL A 10 -0.23 -16.47 3.23
C VAL A 10 -1.44 -16.36 4.14
N PHE A 11 -1.88 -15.15 4.49
CA PHE A 11 -2.93 -14.93 5.49
C PHE A 11 -4.26 -14.49 4.87
N ALA A 12 -5.18 -15.44 4.68
CA ALA A 12 -6.59 -15.14 4.42
C ALA A 12 -7.30 -14.78 5.74
N ILE A 13 -7.84 -13.57 5.85
CA ILE A 13 -8.64 -13.15 7.01
C ILE A 13 -10.08 -12.94 6.54
N GLY A 14 -11.03 -13.77 6.99
CA GLY A 14 -12.44 -13.62 6.62
C GLY A 14 -12.77 -13.98 5.17
N GLY A 15 -12.04 -14.92 4.57
CA GLY A 15 -12.31 -15.42 3.21
C GLY A 15 -11.74 -14.55 2.08
N TYR A 16 -11.04 -13.46 2.41
CA TYR A 16 -10.34 -12.61 1.45
C TYR A 16 -8.86 -12.53 1.84
N HIS A 17 -7.96 -12.51 0.84
CA HIS A 17 -6.53 -12.38 1.09
C HIS A 17 -6.10 -10.92 1.19
N LYS A 18 -6.69 -10.03 0.37
CA LYS A 18 -6.12 -8.70 0.12
C LYS A 18 -6.92 -7.57 0.78
N ILE A 19 -8.26 -7.60 0.68
CA ILE A 19 -9.17 -6.59 1.26
C ILE A 19 -8.98 -6.38 2.79
N PRO A 20 -9.03 -7.40 3.65
CA PRO A 20 -8.96 -7.21 5.10
C PRO A 20 -7.62 -6.59 5.52
N LEU A 21 -6.53 -6.96 4.86
CA LEU A 21 -5.20 -6.41 5.14
C LEU A 21 -5.11 -4.93 4.72
N MET A 22 -5.68 -4.56 3.57
CA MET A 22 -5.77 -3.16 3.14
C MET A 22 -6.57 -2.31 4.12
N LEU A 23 -7.72 -2.82 4.60
CA LEU A 23 -8.56 -2.09 5.55
C LEU A 23 -7.93 -1.98 6.94
N MET A 24 -7.34 -3.05 7.46
CA MET A 24 -6.65 -3.03 8.76
C MET A 24 -5.49 -2.05 8.77
N THR A 25 -4.68 -2.06 7.71
CA THR A 25 -3.54 -1.14 7.60
C THR A 25 -3.99 0.30 7.38
N ALA A 26 -5.08 0.53 6.65
CA ALA A 26 -5.68 1.85 6.49
C ALA A 26 -6.17 2.41 7.84
N LEU A 27 -6.89 1.61 8.64
CA LEU A 27 -7.34 2.00 9.97
C LEU A 27 -6.16 2.31 10.90
N ALA A 28 -5.13 1.45 10.91
CA ALA A 28 -3.91 1.67 11.69
C ALA A 28 -3.19 2.96 11.27
N ALA A 29 -3.08 3.23 9.97
CA ALA A 29 -2.47 4.44 9.45
C ALA A 29 -3.27 5.71 9.77
N ILE A 30 -4.60 5.66 9.67
CA ILE A 30 -5.47 6.79 10.06
C ILE A 30 -5.25 7.12 11.54
N LEU A 31 -5.28 6.12 12.42
CA LEU A 31 -5.06 6.33 13.85
C LEU A 31 -3.66 6.90 14.14
N ALA A 32 -2.62 6.32 13.52
CA ALA A 32 -1.24 6.76 13.68
C ALA A 32 -1.03 8.22 13.21
N LEU A 33 -1.52 8.56 12.02
CA LEU A 33 -1.38 9.91 11.45
C LEU A 33 -2.25 10.93 12.19
N PHE A 34 -3.42 10.53 12.68
CA PHE A 34 -4.27 11.39 13.50
C PHE A 34 -3.61 11.72 14.85
N VAL A 35 -2.97 10.73 15.49
CA VAL A 35 -2.19 10.94 16.73
C VAL A 35 -1.04 11.91 16.49
N VAL A 36 -0.28 11.76 15.40
CA VAL A 36 0.82 12.67 15.05
C VAL A 36 0.32 14.09 14.74
N GLY A 37 -0.82 14.20 14.04
CA GLY A 37 -1.40 15.49 13.70
C GLY A 37 -1.93 16.25 14.93
N THR A 38 -2.61 15.55 15.83
CA THR A 38 -3.32 16.18 16.97
C THR A 38 -2.48 16.33 18.23
N THR A 39 -1.44 15.50 18.44
CA THR A 39 -0.61 15.53 19.66
C THR A 39 0.50 16.58 19.62
N PRO A 40 0.58 17.52 20.58
CA PRO A 40 1.67 18.48 20.72
C PRO A 40 3.06 17.85 20.68
N VAL A 41 4.02 18.55 20.05
CA VAL A 41 5.43 18.12 19.97
C VAL A 41 6.04 17.92 21.35
N THR A 42 5.56 18.67 22.34
CA THR A 42 6.01 18.57 23.74
C THR A 42 5.50 17.33 24.47
N GLN A 43 4.48 16.64 23.93
CA GLN A 43 3.83 15.49 24.57
C GLN A 43 4.10 14.16 23.85
N ILE A 44 4.43 14.20 22.56
CA ILE A 44 4.77 13.00 21.80
C ILE A 44 6.27 12.69 21.95
N SER A 45 6.59 11.46 22.35
CA SER A 45 7.98 11.01 22.32
C SER A 45 8.44 10.84 20.87
N ILE A 46 9.72 11.13 20.60
CA ILE A 46 10.31 10.97 19.26
C ILE A 46 10.08 9.54 18.75
N GLY A 47 10.25 8.53 19.62
CA GLY A 47 10.01 7.14 19.29
C GLY A 47 8.55 6.85 18.88
N ALA A 48 7.57 7.42 19.58
CA ALA A 48 6.16 7.25 19.23
C ALA A 48 5.81 7.93 17.90
N ALA A 49 6.37 9.13 17.63
CA ALA A 49 6.19 9.82 16.36
C ALA A 49 6.77 9.00 15.20
N LEU A 50 7.99 8.48 15.34
CA LEU A 50 8.62 7.60 14.35
C LEU A 50 7.82 6.31 14.12
N GLY A 51 7.33 5.69 15.19
CA GLY A 51 6.47 4.51 15.09
C GLY A 51 5.19 4.78 14.31
N CYS A 52 4.55 5.94 14.54
CA CYS A 52 3.35 6.33 13.80
C CYS A 52 3.65 6.61 12.31
N LEU A 53 4.75 7.30 12.01
CA LEU A 53 5.19 7.54 10.64
C LEU A 53 5.55 6.24 9.93
N PHE A 54 6.17 5.29 10.63
CA PHE A 54 6.47 3.96 10.12
C PHE A 54 5.19 3.22 9.75
N VAL A 55 4.16 3.23 10.61
CA VAL A 55 2.85 2.63 10.30
C VAL A 55 2.19 3.28 9.08
N GLY A 56 2.29 4.61 8.96
CA GLY A 56 1.81 5.33 7.76
C GLY A 56 2.51 4.88 6.48
N GLN A 57 3.85 4.76 6.50
CA GLN A 57 4.62 4.27 5.36
C GLN A 57 4.36 2.79 5.05
N LEU A 58 4.15 1.99 6.09
CA LEU A 58 3.80 0.58 5.96
C LEU A 58 2.47 0.42 5.19
N HIS A 59 1.46 1.22 5.55
CA HIS A 59 0.18 1.23 4.83
C HIS A 59 0.34 1.64 3.37
N ILE A 60 1.08 2.71 3.06
CA ILE A 60 1.32 3.14 1.68
C ILE A 60 1.98 2.01 0.88
N ALA A 61 3.03 1.40 1.43
CA ALA A 61 3.78 0.33 0.76
C ALA A 61 2.95 -0.96 0.58
N LEU A 62 2.08 -1.30 1.55
CA LEU A 62 1.18 -2.45 1.47
C LEU A 62 0.08 -2.22 0.45
N ASN A 63 -0.57 -1.06 0.50
CA ASN A 63 -1.70 -0.75 -0.37
C ASN A 63 -1.27 -0.67 -1.83
N ASP A 64 -0.11 -0.05 -2.09
CA ASP A 64 0.53 -0.02 -3.41
C ASP A 64 0.77 -1.44 -3.94
N LEU A 65 1.46 -2.28 -3.17
CA LEU A 65 1.75 -3.67 -3.56
C LEU A 65 0.48 -4.50 -3.85
N LEU A 66 -0.56 -4.35 -3.03
CA LEU A 66 -1.80 -5.12 -3.17
C LEU A 66 -2.63 -4.65 -4.38
N ILE A 67 -2.64 -3.34 -4.64
CA ILE A 67 -3.25 -2.78 -5.85
C ILE A 67 -2.48 -3.26 -7.09
N GLU A 68 -1.13 -3.27 -7.05
CA GLU A 68 -0.29 -3.80 -8.11
C GLU A 68 -0.56 -5.26 -8.42
N ALA A 69 -0.67 -6.09 -7.39
CA ALA A 69 -1.03 -7.48 -7.57
C ALA A 69 -2.43 -7.62 -8.21
N LYS A 70 -3.40 -6.79 -7.80
CA LYS A 70 -4.79 -6.86 -8.30
C LYS A 70 -4.95 -6.40 -9.75
N TYR A 71 -4.36 -5.27 -10.14
CA TYR A 71 -4.44 -4.88 -11.53
C TYR A 71 -3.61 -5.84 -12.41
N SER A 72 -2.52 -6.42 -11.89
CA SER A 72 -1.74 -7.43 -12.61
C SER A 72 -2.53 -8.71 -12.89
N GLU A 73 -3.33 -9.20 -11.93
CA GLU A 73 -4.30 -10.29 -12.17
C GLU A 73 -5.25 -9.93 -13.32
N LYS A 74 -5.75 -8.69 -13.37
CA LYS A 74 -6.68 -8.23 -14.40
C LYS A 74 -6.04 -8.08 -15.78
N ILE A 75 -4.77 -7.68 -15.82
CA ILE A 75 -3.96 -7.65 -17.04
C ILE A 75 -3.69 -9.08 -17.55
N GLN A 76 -3.50 -10.06 -16.65
CA GLN A 76 -3.38 -11.46 -17.06
C GLN A 76 -4.69 -12.01 -17.63
N GLU A 77 -5.84 -11.64 -17.04
CA GLU A 77 -7.16 -12.02 -17.56
C GLU A 77 -7.47 -11.36 -18.92
N ASN A 78 -7.00 -10.13 -19.16
CA ASN A 78 -7.12 -9.45 -20.45
C ASN A 78 -5.82 -8.71 -20.83
N PRO A 79 -4.90 -9.35 -21.58
CA PRO A 79 -3.62 -8.74 -21.95
C PRO A 79 -3.74 -7.49 -22.83
N SER A 80 -4.88 -7.28 -23.50
CA SER A 80 -5.08 -6.13 -24.40
C SER A 80 -5.12 -4.78 -23.68
N ILE A 81 -5.41 -4.77 -22.37
CA ILE A 81 -5.51 -3.54 -21.56
C ILE A 81 -4.24 -3.21 -20.77
N ASN A 82 -3.13 -3.94 -20.98
CA ASN A 82 -1.91 -3.82 -20.16
C ASN A 82 -1.36 -2.39 -20.09
N SER A 83 -1.02 -1.81 -21.25
CA SER A 83 -0.46 -0.45 -21.33
C SER A 83 -1.41 0.60 -20.78
N ASP A 84 -2.70 0.43 -21.04
CA ASP A 84 -3.73 1.42 -20.72
C ASP A 84 -4.03 1.43 -19.22
N MET A 85 -4.05 0.26 -18.58
CA MET A 85 -4.21 0.16 -17.13
C MET A 85 -3.03 0.77 -16.37
N VAL A 86 -1.79 0.44 -16.76
CA VAL A 86 -0.61 1.00 -16.08
C VAL A 86 -0.55 2.51 -16.27
N SER A 87 -0.83 3.00 -17.49
CA SER A 87 -0.86 4.44 -17.80
C SER A 87 -1.96 5.17 -17.03
N PHE A 88 -3.13 4.54 -16.84
CA PHE A 88 -4.22 5.10 -16.05
C PHE A 88 -3.83 5.26 -14.57
N VAL A 89 -3.23 4.23 -13.97
CA VAL A 89 -2.79 4.27 -12.56
C VAL A 89 -1.70 5.32 -12.37
N TRP A 90 -0.68 5.33 -13.23
CA TRP A 90 0.40 6.31 -13.18
C TRP A 90 -0.09 7.75 -13.42
N GLY A 91 -0.98 7.94 -14.40
CA GLY A 91 -1.59 9.24 -14.68
C GLY A 91 -2.38 9.77 -13.48
N GLY A 92 -3.14 8.91 -12.81
CA GLY A 92 -3.84 9.24 -11.57
C GLY A 92 -2.89 9.63 -10.44
N MET A 93 -1.84 8.83 -10.20
CA MET A 93 -0.83 9.11 -9.18
C MET A 93 -0.12 10.44 -9.42
N MET A 94 0.29 10.73 -10.66
CA MET A 94 0.94 11.99 -11.01
C MET A 94 0.01 13.19 -10.83
N SER A 95 -1.25 13.05 -11.25
CA SER A 95 -2.26 14.11 -11.12
C SER A 95 -2.51 14.46 -9.65
N MET A 96 -2.66 13.46 -8.78
CA MET A 96 -2.84 13.67 -7.35
C MET A 96 -1.57 14.18 -6.67
N SER A 97 -0.39 13.73 -7.10
CA SER A 97 0.89 14.21 -6.58
C SER A 97 1.08 15.69 -6.86
N PHE A 98 0.67 16.17 -8.03
CA PHE A 98 0.73 17.59 -8.37
C PHE A 98 -0.15 18.43 -7.44
N ILE A 99 -1.38 17.97 -7.18
CA ILE A 99 -2.30 18.63 -6.23
C ILE A 99 -1.71 18.61 -4.81
N ALA A 100 -1.14 17.49 -4.38
CA ALA A 100 -0.53 17.35 -3.05
C ALA A 100 0.63 18.34 -2.85
N VAL A 101 1.56 18.41 -3.81
CA VAL A 101 2.70 19.33 -3.74
C VAL A 101 2.25 20.80 -3.75
N GLY A 102 1.24 21.15 -4.56
CA GLY A 102 0.70 22.50 -4.59
C GLY A 102 -0.01 22.93 -3.30
N THR A 103 -0.67 21.98 -2.62
CA THR A 103 -1.45 22.26 -1.40
C THR A 103 -0.64 22.18 -0.12
N VAL A 104 0.39 21.33 -0.05
CA VAL A 104 1.15 21.09 1.19
C VAL A 104 1.83 22.35 1.71
N GLY A 105 2.37 23.20 0.83
CA GLY A 105 3.04 24.45 1.21
C GLY A 105 2.08 25.45 1.86
N ILE A 106 0.84 25.52 1.37
CA ILE A 106 -0.20 26.40 1.93
C ILE A 106 -0.63 25.89 3.31
N VAL A 107 -0.77 24.58 3.47
CA VAL A 107 -1.13 23.97 4.76
C VAL A 107 -0.04 24.21 5.80
N ILE A 108 1.23 24.04 5.43
CA ILE A 108 2.36 24.25 6.34
C ILE A 108 2.45 25.71 6.79
N SER A 109 2.25 26.67 5.89
CA SER A 109 2.37 28.10 6.22
C SER A 109 1.21 28.65 7.06
N THR A 110 0.00 28.10 6.92
CA THR A 110 -1.20 28.60 7.60
C THR A 110 -1.54 27.84 8.88
N LEU A 111 -1.48 26.51 8.85
CA LEU A 111 -1.90 25.63 9.94
C LEU A 111 -0.71 25.01 10.66
N GLY A 112 0.45 24.92 10.00
CA GLY A 112 1.65 24.28 10.52
C GLY A 112 1.81 22.84 10.03
N ALA A 113 3.05 22.34 10.09
CA ALA A 113 3.42 21.03 9.53
C ALA A 113 2.65 19.84 10.12
N ARG A 114 2.14 19.97 11.34
CA ARG A 114 1.39 18.88 12.00
C ARG A 114 0.05 18.59 11.34
N TRP A 115 -0.64 19.63 10.86
CA TRP A 115 -1.94 19.47 10.23
C TRP A 115 -1.87 18.77 8.88
N VAL A 116 -0.69 18.75 8.24
CA VAL A 116 -0.45 17.96 7.03
C VAL A 116 -0.79 16.49 7.29
N PHE A 117 -0.30 15.93 8.40
CA PHE A 117 -0.54 14.51 8.75
C PHE A 117 -2.01 14.25 9.09
N ALA A 118 -2.69 15.17 9.76
CA ALA A 118 -4.11 15.04 10.05
C ALA A 118 -4.96 15.07 8.76
N ILE A 119 -4.64 15.98 7.83
CA ILE A 119 -5.36 16.10 6.56
C ILE A 119 -5.18 14.85 5.70
N CYS A 120 -4.02 14.17 5.75
CA CYS A 120 -3.78 12.90 5.08
C CYS A 120 -4.75 11.78 5.51
N CYS A 121 -5.41 11.88 6.67
CA CYS A 121 -6.41 10.90 7.08
C CYS A 121 -7.63 10.88 6.15
N ILE A 122 -7.98 12.04 5.55
CA ILE A 122 -9.14 12.18 4.66
C ILE A 122 -9.00 11.33 3.38
N PRO A 123 -7.93 11.46 2.57
CA PRO A 123 -7.78 10.65 1.37
C PRO A 123 -7.60 9.15 1.69
N ILE A 124 -6.96 8.78 2.81
CA ILE A 124 -6.86 7.38 3.22
C ILE A 124 -8.25 6.81 3.52
N PHE A 125 -9.08 7.56 4.25
CA PHE A 125 -10.45 7.16 4.53
C PHE A 125 -11.29 7.06 3.25
N LEU A 126 -11.24 8.05 2.36
CA LEU A 126 -11.95 8.02 1.08
C LEU A 126 -11.50 6.84 0.19
N GLY A 127 -10.20 6.55 0.15
CA GLY A 127 -9.66 5.40 -0.57
C GLY A 127 -10.05 4.05 0.02
N SER A 128 -10.39 3.98 1.31
CA SER A 128 -10.86 2.75 1.95
C SER A 128 -12.30 2.39 1.60
N ILE A 129 -13.12 3.34 1.15
CA ILE A 129 -14.53 3.12 0.75
C ILE A 129 -14.67 2.14 -0.43
N PRO A 130 -13.97 2.33 -1.58
CA PRO A 130 -14.05 1.38 -2.69
C PRO A 130 -13.46 0.01 -2.34
N VAL A 131 -12.46 -0.02 -1.45
CA VAL A 131 -11.87 -1.26 -0.93
C VAL A 131 -12.90 -2.02 -0.09
N ALA A 132 -13.60 -1.34 0.82
CA ALA A 132 -14.64 -1.93 1.66
C ALA A 132 -15.86 -2.41 0.84
N SER A 133 -16.20 -1.70 -0.23
CA SER A 133 -17.30 -2.07 -1.14
C SER A 133 -16.95 -3.21 -2.10
N ASN A 134 -15.78 -3.84 -1.96
CA ASN A 134 -15.26 -4.87 -2.86
C ASN A 134 -15.30 -4.45 -4.35
N MET A 135 -15.07 -3.16 -4.65
CA MET A 135 -15.01 -2.70 -6.04
C MET A 135 -13.81 -3.26 -6.80
N MET A 136 -12.83 -3.81 -6.08
CA MET A 136 -11.67 -4.49 -6.64
C MET A 136 -12.00 -5.88 -7.20
N GLY A 137 -13.18 -6.43 -6.91
CA GLY A 137 -13.58 -7.75 -7.37
C GLY A 137 -12.72 -8.87 -6.78
N ASP A 138 -12.32 -8.74 -5.52
CA ASP A 138 -11.58 -9.79 -4.84
C ASP A 138 -12.46 -11.04 -4.73
N LYS A 139 -11.88 -12.21 -5.06
CA LYS A 139 -12.61 -13.49 -5.09
C LYS A 139 -12.58 -14.06 -3.66
N GLN A 140 -13.74 -14.48 -3.15
CA GLN A 140 -13.78 -15.21 -1.88
C GLN A 140 -13.05 -16.54 -2.04
N VAL A 141 -12.10 -16.82 -1.17
CA VAL A 141 -11.37 -18.08 -1.16
C VAL A 141 -12.07 -19.05 -0.22
N SER A 142 -12.26 -20.30 -0.65
CA SER A 142 -12.91 -21.33 0.16
C SER A 142 -12.04 -21.69 1.37
N GLU A 143 -12.65 -21.98 2.52
CA GLU A 143 -12.01 -22.23 3.82
C GLU A 143 -10.86 -23.26 3.81
N ARG A 144 -10.73 -24.08 2.76
CA ARG A 144 -9.70 -25.12 2.62
C ARG A 144 -8.32 -24.62 2.15
N GLU A 145 -8.19 -23.38 1.68
CA GLU A 145 -6.93 -22.81 1.18
C GLU A 145 -6.34 -21.72 2.11
N CYS A 146 -6.74 -21.70 3.38
CA CYS A 146 -6.31 -20.67 4.36
C CYS A 146 -4.78 -20.56 4.56
N CYS A 147 -3.99 -21.55 4.13
CA CYS A 147 -2.54 -21.55 4.18
C CYS A 147 -1.98 -22.38 3.02
N HIS A 148 -2.05 -21.89 1.79
CA HIS A 148 -1.37 -22.55 0.67
C HIS A 148 -0.41 -21.59 -0.02
N VAL A 149 0.88 -21.70 0.30
CA VAL A 149 1.94 -21.07 -0.49
C VAL A 149 2.06 -21.87 -1.78
N ASP A 150 1.50 -21.35 -2.87
CA ASP A 150 1.66 -21.97 -4.19
C ASP A 150 3.09 -21.76 -4.71
N THR A 151 4.03 -22.56 -4.18
CA THR A 151 5.44 -22.62 -4.60
C THR A 151 5.61 -23.12 -6.04
N SER A 152 4.54 -23.58 -6.70
CA SER A 152 4.61 -24.04 -8.10
C SER A 152 4.86 -22.89 -9.08
N LEU A 153 4.47 -21.66 -8.74
CA LEU A 153 4.72 -20.45 -9.54
C LEU A 153 6.21 -20.06 -9.55
N LEU A 154 6.88 -20.11 -8.39
CA LEU A 154 8.33 -19.92 -8.29
C LEU A 154 9.10 -20.98 -9.09
N ARG A 155 8.58 -22.22 -9.11
CA ARG A 155 9.16 -23.32 -9.87
C ARG A 155 8.93 -23.19 -11.39
N LYS A 156 7.84 -22.53 -11.82
CA LYS A 156 7.53 -22.25 -13.23
C LYS A 156 8.25 -21.02 -13.79
N GLN A 157 8.52 -20.01 -12.98
CA GLN A 157 9.11 -18.74 -13.44
C GLN A 157 10.59 -18.82 -13.80
N GLY A 158 11.31 -19.87 -13.39
CA GLY A 158 12.72 -20.05 -13.75
C GLY A 158 13.69 -19.15 -12.97
N TRP A 159 14.98 -19.54 -12.97
CA TRP A 159 16.03 -18.95 -12.14
C TRP A 159 16.41 -17.51 -12.52
N ASP A 160 16.05 -17.06 -13.73
CA ASP A 160 16.43 -15.76 -14.26
C ASP A 160 15.79 -14.59 -13.48
N TYR A 161 14.53 -14.73 -13.06
CA TYR A 161 13.84 -13.70 -12.28
C TYR A 161 14.33 -13.63 -10.83
N THR A 162 14.74 -14.76 -10.25
CA THR A 162 15.30 -14.79 -8.90
C THR A 162 16.66 -14.09 -8.85
N TYR A 163 17.47 -14.26 -9.90
CA TYR A 163 18.75 -13.54 -10.04
C TYR A 163 18.54 -12.03 -10.20
N LEU A 164 17.58 -11.61 -11.04
CA LEU A 164 17.18 -10.21 -11.20
C LEU A 164 16.71 -9.58 -9.87
N ALA A 165 15.88 -10.28 -9.10
CA ALA A 165 15.39 -9.79 -7.81
C ALA A 165 16.52 -9.61 -6.78
N ILE A 166 17.46 -10.56 -6.70
CA ILE A 166 18.64 -10.48 -5.82
C ILE A 166 19.52 -9.31 -6.24
N LEU A 167 19.80 -9.17 -7.55
CA LEU A 167 20.60 -8.09 -8.09
C LEU A 167 19.99 -6.71 -7.81
N MET A 168 18.68 -6.55 -8.02
CA MET A 168 17.98 -5.30 -7.71
C MET A 168 18.01 -4.98 -6.21
N THR A 169 17.93 -5.98 -5.34
CA THR A 169 18.01 -5.80 -3.89
C THR A 169 19.40 -5.34 -3.46
N VAL A 170 20.45 -5.95 -4.02
CA VAL A 170 21.86 -5.59 -3.76
C VAL A 170 22.16 -4.18 -4.27
N LEU A 171 21.74 -3.84 -5.49
CA LEU A 171 21.90 -2.49 -6.03
C LEU A 171 21.18 -1.44 -5.18
N SER A 172 19.95 -1.74 -4.73
CA SER A 172 19.19 -0.83 -3.86
C SER A 172 19.85 -0.63 -2.50
N LEU A 173 20.51 -1.65 -1.95
CA LEU A 173 21.28 -1.57 -0.71
C LEU A 173 22.59 -0.78 -0.85
N ILE A 174 23.19 -0.78 -2.04
CA ILE A 174 24.41 -0.01 -2.33
C ILE A 174 24.08 1.48 -2.57
N LEU A 175 22.89 1.78 -3.06
CA LEU A 175 22.44 3.15 -3.35
C LEU A 175 21.82 3.89 -2.15
N ALA A 176 21.44 3.15 -1.09
CA ALA A 176 20.84 3.69 0.13
C ALA A 176 21.90 4.10 1.16
#